data_AF-A0A8X8YX12-F1
#
_entry.id   AF-A0A8X8YX12-F1
#
_cell.length_a   1.000
_cell.length_b   1.000
_cell.length_c   1.000
_cell.angle_alpha   90.00
_cell.angle_beta   90.00
_cell.angle_gamma   90.00
#
_symmetry.space_group_name_H-M   'P 1'
#
loop_
_entity.id
_entity.type
_entity.pdbx_description
1 polymer ?
#
loop_
_entity_poly.entity_id
_entity_poly.type
_entity_poly.pdbx_seq_one_letter_code
_entity_poly.pdbx_strand_id
1 'polypeptide(L)'
;MILMWIDQNFLWDNEVWSAYDDDDGMPRFYALVHKVVSRKPFKLRISWLNSKTTNEFSNMDWVGSGPTWEYFNSPRKGDVWALYKNWSSDWNEHTPDEVIHKYDMVAVLDDYSEEEGVRVAPLVKVVGFKTVFRPNMDPEAIKRIPKEEMYRFSHRVSNHLLTGLEAEDAPKGCLELDPAATPLELLQVITEK
;
A
#
# COMPACT_ATOMS: atom_id res chain seq x y z
N MET A 1 -0.72 -11.80 0.98
CA MET A 1 -0.66 -11.49 -0.50
C MET A 1 -1.61 -12.40 -1.30
N ILE A 2 -2.70 -11.86 -1.85
CA ILE A 2 -3.88 -12.65 -2.32
C ILE A 2 -3.76 -13.09 -3.79
N LEU A 3 -2.71 -12.67 -4.50
CA LEU A 3 -2.64 -12.78 -5.95
C LEU A 3 -1.95 -14.05 -6.48
N MET A 4 -1.62 -15.04 -5.65
CA MET A 4 -0.78 -16.17 -6.09
C MET A 4 -1.48 -17.52 -6.35
N TRP A 5 -2.80 -17.65 -6.19
CA TRP A 5 -3.47 -18.95 -6.36
C TRP A 5 -4.72 -18.91 -7.24
N ILE A 6 -4.64 -18.22 -8.38
CA ILE A 6 -5.77 -18.20 -9.31
C ILE A 6 -5.29 -18.64 -10.68
N ASP A 7 -5.62 -19.90 -11.00
CA ASP A 7 -5.40 -20.50 -12.30
C ASP A 7 -6.10 -19.62 -13.35
N GLN A 8 -5.31 -19.00 -14.23
CA GLN A 8 -5.73 -17.98 -15.20
C GLN A 8 -6.77 -18.49 -16.22
N ASN A 9 -7.11 -19.78 -16.15
CA ASN A 9 -8.03 -20.46 -17.05
C ASN A 9 -9.49 -20.44 -16.60
N PHE A 10 -9.80 -20.08 -15.35
CA PHE A 10 -11.18 -20.01 -14.84
C PHE A 10 -11.40 -18.70 -14.09
N LEU A 11 -11.89 -17.68 -14.82
CA LEU A 11 -12.28 -16.39 -14.26
C LEU A 11 -13.62 -15.98 -14.89
N TRP A 12 -14.70 -16.13 -14.14
CA TRP A 12 -16.03 -15.63 -14.51
C TRP A 12 -16.28 -14.26 -13.85
N ASP A 13 -17.15 -13.44 -14.44
CA ASP A 13 -17.57 -12.18 -13.84
C ASP A 13 -18.48 -12.47 -12.61
N ASN A 14 -18.35 -11.68 -11.54
CA ASN A 14 -19.04 -11.80 -10.24
C ASN A 14 -18.62 -12.98 -9.34
N GLU A 15 -17.33 -13.30 -9.29
CA GLU A 15 -16.80 -14.31 -8.37
C GLU A 15 -16.42 -13.73 -7.00
N VAL A 16 -16.64 -14.48 -5.92
CA VAL A 16 -16.15 -14.10 -4.59
C VAL A 16 -14.84 -14.81 -4.30
N TRP A 17 -13.81 -14.02 -3.97
CA TRP A 17 -12.47 -14.49 -3.69
C TRP A 17 -12.16 -14.32 -2.21
N SER A 18 -11.52 -15.34 -1.63
CA SER A 18 -11.00 -15.27 -0.28
C SER A 18 -9.56 -14.79 -0.27
N ALA A 19 -9.27 -14.01 0.75
CA ALA A 19 -8.02 -13.33 0.91
C ALA A 19 -7.43 -13.69 2.27
N TYR A 20 -6.25 -14.31 2.22
CA TYR A 20 -5.53 -14.80 3.38
C TYR A 20 -4.83 -13.65 4.11
N ASP A 21 -4.95 -13.63 5.42
CA ASP A 21 -4.09 -12.79 6.25
C ASP A 21 -2.67 -13.37 6.31
N ASP A 22 -1.71 -12.51 6.65
CA ASP A 22 -0.30 -12.90 6.72
C ASP A 22 0.08 -13.42 8.14
N ASP A 23 -0.87 -13.45 9.09
CA ASP A 23 -0.64 -13.80 10.50
C ASP A 23 -0.80 -15.31 10.77
N ASP A 24 -1.87 -15.92 10.27
CA ASP A 24 -2.14 -17.35 10.43
C ASP A 24 -2.51 -18.08 9.13
N GLY A 25 -2.58 -17.34 8.01
CA GLY A 25 -2.91 -17.91 6.72
C GLY A 25 -4.38 -18.32 6.62
N MET A 26 -5.26 -17.74 7.44
CA MET A 26 -6.71 -17.95 7.33
C MET A 26 -7.36 -16.93 6.38
N PRO A 27 -8.36 -17.35 5.59
CA PRO A 27 -9.10 -16.45 4.71
C PRO A 27 -10.11 -15.61 5.51
N ARG A 28 -9.65 -14.48 6.04
CA ARG A 28 -10.49 -13.56 6.84
C ARG A 28 -11.07 -12.40 6.04
N PHE A 29 -10.53 -12.16 4.84
CA PHE A 29 -11.00 -11.12 3.94
C PHE A 29 -11.68 -11.76 2.73
N TYR A 30 -12.75 -11.15 2.25
CA TYR A 30 -13.46 -11.62 1.06
C TYR A 30 -13.63 -10.45 0.09
N ALA A 31 -13.43 -10.68 -1.20
CA ALA A 31 -13.63 -9.69 -2.23
C ALA A 31 -14.56 -10.23 -3.32
N LEU A 32 -15.54 -9.45 -3.73
CA LEU A 32 -16.32 -9.73 -4.94
C LEU A 32 -15.59 -9.17 -6.16
N VAL A 33 -15.14 -10.05 -7.05
CA VAL A 33 -14.61 -9.70 -8.37
C VAL A 33 -15.75 -9.45 -9.33
N HIS A 34 -16.03 -8.17 -9.60
CA HIS A 34 -17.04 -7.77 -10.57
C HIS A 34 -16.68 -8.14 -12.00
N LYS A 35 -15.40 -7.98 -12.35
CA LYS A 35 -14.94 -8.17 -13.73
C LYS A 35 -13.42 -8.27 -13.82
N VAL A 36 -12.94 -9.12 -14.73
CA VAL A 36 -11.55 -9.09 -15.22
C VAL A 36 -11.41 -7.98 -16.27
N VAL A 37 -10.69 -6.92 -15.93
CA VAL A 37 -10.49 -5.74 -16.79
C VAL A 37 -9.38 -5.99 -17.82
N SER A 38 -8.31 -6.67 -17.43
CA SER A 38 -7.24 -7.11 -18.32
C SER A 38 -6.55 -8.33 -17.75
N ARG A 39 -6.03 -9.23 -18.60
CA ARG A 39 -5.24 -10.39 -18.16
C ARG A 39 -3.74 -10.14 -18.20
N LYS A 40 -3.28 -9.17 -19.01
CA LYS A 40 -1.86 -8.77 -19.12
C LYS A 40 -1.76 -7.26 -19.41
N PRO A 41 -1.30 -6.43 -18.45
CA PRO A 41 -1.13 -6.76 -17.03
C PRO A 41 -2.48 -7.15 -16.38
N PHE A 42 -2.45 -8.00 -15.36
CA PHE A 42 -3.66 -8.49 -14.71
C PHE A 42 -4.35 -7.36 -13.94
N LYS A 43 -5.60 -7.05 -14.31
CA LYS A 43 -6.42 -5.99 -13.70
C LYS A 43 -7.79 -6.54 -13.39
N LEU A 44 -8.25 -6.31 -12.17
CA LEU A 44 -9.58 -6.69 -11.70
C LEU A 44 -10.32 -5.47 -11.16
N ARG A 45 -11.64 -5.50 -11.30
CA ARG A 45 -12.54 -4.62 -10.55
C ARG A 45 -13.15 -5.43 -9.42
N ILE A 46 -12.80 -5.15 -8.17
CA ILE A 46 -13.26 -5.95 -7.01
C ILE A 46 -14.21 -5.16 -6.09
N SER A 47 -14.61 -5.68 -4.93
CA SER A 47 -15.33 -5.01 -3.84
C SER A 47 -15.02 -5.78 -2.56
N TRP A 48 -14.36 -5.19 -1.55
CA TRP A 48 -14.18 -5.89 -0.27
C TRP A 48 -15.54 -6.10 0.42
N LEU A 49 -15.75 -7.31 0.91
CA LEU A 49 -16.93 -7.71 1.67
C LEU A 49 -16.59 -7.66 3.16
N ASN A 50 -17.38 -6.92 3.92
CA ASN A 50 -17.27 -6.87 5.37
C ASN A 50 -18.38 -7.72 6.00
N SER A 51 -18.05 -8.49 7.05
CA SER A 51 -19.05 -9.21 7.83
C SER A 51 -19.91 -8.21 8.62
N LYS A 52 -21.22 -8.18 8.39
CA LYS A 52 -22.15 -7.49 9.29
C LYS A 52 -22.31 -8.31 10.58
N THR A 53 -21.86 -7.79 11.71
CA THR A 53 -22.16 -8.34 13.03
C THR A 53 -23.38 -7.62 13.62
N THR A 54 -24.60 -7.87 13.13
CA THR A 54 -25.80 -7.47 13.89
C THR A 54 -27.04 -8.29 13.56
N ASN A 55 -27.80 -8.54 14.62
CA ASN A 55 -28.89 -9.50 14.81
C ASN A 55 -30.23 -9.11 14.17
N GLU A 56 -30.24 -8.49 12.99
CA GLU A 56 -31.51 -8.07 12.37
C GLU A 56 -31.53 -8.38 10.87
N PHE A 57 -32.27 -9.44 10.52
CA PHE A 57 -32.65 -9.78 9.15
C PHE A 57 -33.59 -8.69 8.61
N SER A 58 -33.05 -7.66 7.97
CA SER A 58 -33.84 -6.80 7.08
C SER A 58 -33.09 -6.53 5.77
N ASN A 59 -33.83 -6.72 4.67
CA ASN A 59 -33.52 -6.60 3.24
C ASN A 59 -32.04 -6.68 2.80
N MET A 60 -31.74 -7.79 2.12
CA MET A 60 -30.45 -8.13 1.51
C MET A 60 -30.10 -7.19 0.34
N ASP A 61 -29.59 -6.01 0.64
CA ASP A 61 -28.79 -5.22 -0.29
C ASP A 61 -27.31 -5.42 0.06
N TRP A 62 -26.72 -6.51 -0.45
CA TRP A 62 -25.30 -6.86 -0.22
C TRP A 62 -24.32 -6.11 -1.14
N VAL A 63 -24.78 -5.15 -1.95
CA VAL A 63 -23.92 -4.45 -2.92
C VAL A 63 -24.13 -2.95 -2.83
N GLY A 64 -23.49 -2.32 -1.85
CA GLY A 64 -23.12 -0.92 -1.99
C GLY A 64 -22.02 -0.82 -3.05
N SER A 65 -22.37 -0.42 -4.27
CA SER A 65 -21.39 -0.10 -5.31
C SER A 65 -20.63 1.18 -4.91
N GLY A 66 -19.53 0.99 -4.18
CA GLY A 66 -18.58 2.06 -3.88
C GLY A 66 -17.86 2.55 -5.16
N PRO A 67 -17.24 3.75 -5.13
CA PRO A 67 -16.56 4.31 -6.29
C PRO A 67 -15.43 3.40 -6.81
N THR A 68 -15.17 3.44 -8.10
CA THR A 68 -14.18 2.60 -8.79
C THR A 68 -12.81 2.66 -8.11
N TRP A 69 -12.17 1.51 -7.91
CA TRP A 69 -10.86 1.32 -7.25
C TRP A 69 -9.75 2.26 -7.69
N GLU A 70 -9.71 2.59 -8.97
CA GLU A 70 -8.73 3.51 -9.56
C GLU A 70 -8.77 4.91 -8.91
N TYR A 71 -9.90 5.33 -8.33
CA TYR A 71 -10.03 6.63 -7.65
C TYR A 71 -9.83 6.56 -6.13
N PHE A 72 -9.99 5.39 -5.51
CA PHE A 72 -9.91 5.24 -4.04
C PHE A 72 -8.49 4.96 -3.53
N ASN A 73 -7.63 4.37 -4.36
CA ASN A 73 -6.24 4.03 -4.01
C ASN A 73 -5.18 4.94 -4.66
N SER A 74 -5.58 6.07 -5.24
CA SER A 74 -4.61 7.04 -5.75
C SER A 74 -3.84 7.69 -4.61
N PRO A 75 -2.50 7.79 -4.70
CA PRO A 75 -1.70 8.49 -3.70
C PRO A 75 -2.17 9.95 -3.57
N ARG A 76 -2.40 10.38 -2.34
CA ARG A 76 -2.76 11.76 -2.01
C ARG A 76 -1.64 12.46 -1.31
N LYS A 77 -1.59 13.78 -1.46
CA LYS A 77 -0.61 14.60 -0.74
C LYS A 77 -0.65 14.32 0.77
N GLY A 78 0.52 14.02 1.33
CA GLY A 78 0.68 13.70 2.75
C GLY A 78 0.56 12.22 3.10
N ASP A 79 0.13 11.36 2.16
CA ASP A 79 0.17 9.93 2.37
C ASP A 79 1.62 9.42 2.44
N VAL A 80 1.82 8.35 3.21
CA VAL A 80 3.04 7.55 3.17
C VAL A 80 2.76 6.25 2.45
N TRP A 81 3.65 5.85 1.56
CA TRP A 81 3.52 4.64 0.77
C TRP A 81 4.81 3.83 0.76
N ALA A 82 4.64 2.50 0.70
CA ALA A 82 5.70 1.57 0.40
C ALA A 82 5.79 1.37 -1.12
N LEU A 83 6.96 1.68 -1.70
CA LEU A 83 7.25 1.45 -3.11
C LEU A 83 8.14 0.23 -3.29
N TYR A 84 7.82 -0.62 -4.27
CA TYR A 84 8.71 -1.70 -4.66
C TYR A 84 10.07 -1.17 -5.14
N LYS A 85 11.15 -1.53 -4.45
CA LYS A 85 12.50 -1.01 -4.69
C LYS A 85 13.06 -1.40 -6.06
N ASN A 86 12.86 -2.66 -6.45
CA ASN A 86 13.41 -3.25 -7.67
C ASN A 86 12.36 -3.48 -8.76
N TRP A 87 11.25 -2.76 -8.69
CA TRP A 87 10.11 -2.98 -9.58
C TRP A 87 10.54 -2.96 -11.05
N SER A 88 10.06 -3.95 -11.80
CA SER A 88 10.14 -4.02 -13.25
C SER A 88 8.77 -4.39 -13.81
N SER A 89 8.46 -3.86 -15.00
CA SER A 89 7.26 -4.24 -15.75
C SER A 89 7.20 -5.73 -16.10
N ASP A 90 8.34 -6.43 -16.06
CA ASP A 90 8.47 -7.84 -16.43
C ASP A 90 8.28 -8.80 -15.24
N TRP A 91 8.06 -8.26 -14.04
CA TRP A 91 7.79 -9.08 -12.85
C TRP A 91 6.58 -9.99 -13.07
N ASN A 92 6.79 -11.27 -12.79
CA ASN A 92 5.79 -12.33 -12.93
C ASN A 92 5.95 -13.36 -11.78
N GLU A 93 5.16 -14.44 -11.82
CA GLU A 93 5.13 -15.50 -10.80
C GLU A 93 6.47 -16.23 -10.56
N HIS A 94 7.45 -16.08 -11.46
CA HIS A 94 8.79 -16.66 -11.31
C HIS A 94 9.79 -15.66 -10.71
N THR A 95 9.36 -14.43 -10.39
CA THR A 95 10.23 -13.43 -9.76
C THR A 95 10.50 -13.88 -8.33
N PRO A 96 11.78 -14.04 -7.92
CA PRO A 96 12.08 -14.50 -6.58
C PRO A 96 11.51 -13.59 -5.50
N ASP A 97 10.99 -14.17 -4.43
CA ASP A 97 10.40 -13.44 -3.30
C ASP A 97 11.35 -12.40 -2.69
N GLU A 98 12.65 -12.71 -2.69
CA GLU A 98 13.72 -11.83 -2.20
C GLU A 98 13.87 -10.51 -2.99
N VAL A 99 13.29 -10.47 -4.20
CA VAL A 99 13.31 -9.30 -5.09
C VAL A 99 12.03 -8.48 -4.92
N ILE A 100 10.88 -9.13 -4.76
CA ILE A 100 9.55 -8.47 -4.68
C ILE A 100 9.23 -7.93 -3.29
N HIS A 101 9.72 -8.55 -2.21
CA HIS A 101 9.43 -8.11 -0.83
C HIS A 101 10.40 -7.04 -0.31
N LYS A 102 10.88 -6.15 -1.20
CA LYS A 102 11.78 -5.04 -0.85
C LYS A 102 11.13 -3.71 -1.16
N TYR A 103 11.07 -2.85 -0.15
CA TYR A 103 10.35 -1.60 -0.22
C TYR A 103 11.22 -0.39 0.13
N ASP A 104 11.01 0.70 -0.59
CA ASP A 104 11.43 2.04 -0.17
C ASP A 104 10.20 2.80 0.35
N MET A 105 10.35 3.40 1.52
CA MET A 105 9.29 4.20 2.13
C MET A 105 9.34 5.62 1.59
N VAL A 106 8.19 6.16 1.17
CA VAL A 106 8.11 7.51 0.59
C VAL A 106 6.90 8.29 1.13
N ALA A 107 7.06 9.61 1.23
CA ALA A 107 5.96 10.55 1.44
C ALA A 107 5.52 11.16 0.11
N VAL A 108 4.22 11.26 -0.09
CA VAL A 108 3.60 11.85 -1.28
C VAL A 108 3.52 13.36 -1.14
N LEU A 109 4.05 14.10 -2.12
CA LEU A 109 4.19 15.57 -2.07
C LEU A 109 3.03 16.32 -2.75
N ASP A 110 2.35 15.69 -3.70
CA ASP A 110 1.19 16.20 -4.40
C ASP A 110 0.18 15.10 -4.74
N ASP A 111 -1.04 15.50 -5.07
CA ASP A 111 -2.06 14.57 -5.53
C ASP A 111 -1.73 14.07 -6.94
N TYR A 112 -2.05 12.80 -7.21
CA TYR A 112 -1.84 12.19 -8.52
C TYR A 112 -2.53 12.95 -9.65
N SER A 113 -1.81 13.11 -10.77
CA SER A 113 -2.33 13.63 -12.04
C SER A 113 -1.91 12.72 -13.20
N GLU A 114 -2.76 12.59 -14.22
CA GLU A 114 -2.44 11.71 -15.35
C GLU A 114 -1.29 12.21 -16.23
N GLU A 115 -1.16 13.53 -16.38
CA GLU A 115 -0.14 14.15 -17.23
C GLU A 115 1.24 14.10 -16.59
N GLU A 116 1.27 14.30 -15.28
CA GLU A 116 2.48 14.66 -14.54
C GLU A 116 2.86 13.58 -13.52
N GLY A 117 1.98 12.61 -13.25
CA GLY A 117 2.18 11.55 -12.27
C GLY A 117 2.07 12.07 -10.83
N VAL A 118 2.94 11.55 -9.95
CA VAL A 118 3.01 11.94 -8.53
C VAL A 118 4.45 12.17 -8.09
N ARG A 119 4.71 13.23 -7.33
CA ARG A 119 6.01 13.46 -6.70
C ARG A 119 6.07 12.82 -5.32
N VAL A 120 7.19 12.18 -5.06
CA VAL A 120 7.45 11.48 -3.80
C VAL A 120 8.82 11.85 -3.23
N ALA A 121 8.88 12.02 -1.92
CA ALA A 121 10.12 12.20 -1.16
C ALA A 121 10.47 10.90 -0.42
N PRO A 122 11.69 10.35 -0.59
CA PRO A 122 12.14 9.21 0.21
C PRO A 122 12.11 9.53 1.70
N LEU A 123 11.67 8.57 2.52
CA LEU A 123 11.71 8.69 3.97
C LEU A 123 13.08 8.24 4.51
N VAL A 124 13.69 9.10 5.33
CA VAL A 124 14.97 8.84 6.01
C VAL A 124 14.69 8.58 7.48
N LYS A 125 15.27 7.50 8.01
CA LYS A 125 15.11 7.13 9.41
C LYS A 125 15.75 8.15 10.35
N VAL A 126 15.06 8.49 11.43
CA VAL A 126 15.59 9.35 12.50
C VAL A 126 16.38 8.49 13.48
N VAL A 127 17.61 8.92 13.78
CA VAL A 127 18.52 8.24 14.73
C VAL A 127 17.86 8.13 16.10
N GLY A 128 18.04 7.00 16.78
CA GLY A 128 17.49 6.75 18.12
C GLY A 128 16.03 6.27 18.15
N PHE A 129 15.31 6.32 17.03
CA PHE A 129 13.90 5.89 16.97
C PHE A 129 13.72 4.64 16.11
N LYS A 130 12.76 3.80 16.49
CA LYS A 130 12.44 2.56 15.75
C LYS A 130 11.58 2.84 14.51
N THR A 131 10.56 3.66 14.67
CA THR A 131 9.44 3.87 13.74
C THR A 131 9.34 5.30 13.23
N VAL A 132 10.28 6.18 13.58
CA VAL A 132 10.23 7.61 13.24
C VAL A 132 11.12 7.90 12.04
N PHE A 133 10.53 8.57 11.05
CA PHE A 133 11.16 8.91 9.78
C PHE A 133 10.89 10.38 9.43
N ARG A 134 11.72 10.94 8.55
CA ARG A 134 11.53 12.28 8.00
C ARG A 134 11.60 12.24 6.48
N PRO A 135 10.71 12.96 5.76
CA PRO A 135 10.86 13.12 4.32
C PRO A 135 12.18 13.81 3.96
N ASN A 136 12.92 13.25 3.00
CA ASN A 136 14.07 13.91 2.41
C ASN A 136 13.59 14.93 1.36
N MET A 137 13.65 16.21 1.72
CA MET A 137 13.22 17.32 0.87
C MET A 137 14.33 17.84 -0.07
N ASP A 138 15.46 17.15 -0.13
CA ASP A 138 16.52 17.39 -1.10
C ASP A 138 15.97 17.23 -2.54
N PRO A 139 16.00 18.28 -3.40
CA PRO A 139 15.45 18.23 -4.75
C PRO A 139 15.99 17.07 -5.58
N GLU A 140 17.24 16.69 -5.40
CA GLU A 140 17.91 15.58 -6.07
C GLU A 140 17.41 14.21 -5.62
N ALA A 141 16.86 14.11 -4.39
CA ALA A 141 16.29 12.88 -3.87
C ALA A 141 14.80 12.71 -4.21
N ILE A 142 14.10 13.80 -4.47
CA ILE A 142 12.69 13.79 -4.85
C ILE A 142 12.54 13.15 -6.22
N LYS A 143 11.62 12.18 -6.30
CA LYS A 143 11.33 11.44 -7.53
C LYS A 143 9.93 11.74 -8.01
N ARG A 144 9.73 11.68 -9.32
CA ARG A 144 8.42 11.72 -9.96
C ARG A 144 8.10 10.34 -10.49
N ILE A 145 7.00 9.75 -10.02
CA ILE A 145 6.51 8.46 -10.47
C ILE A 145 5.43 8.74 -11.53
N PRO A 146 5.68 8.43 -12.81
CA PRO A 146 4.72 8.67 -13.87
C PRO A 146 3.57 7.64 -13.83
N LYS A 147 2.50 7.89 -14.59
CA LYS A 147 1.30 7.04 -14.66
C LYS A 147 1.62 5.57 -14.93
N GLU A 148 2.61 5.31 -15.78
CA GLU A 148 3.04 3.97 -16.20
C GLU A 148 3.67 3.17 -15.05
N GLU A 149 4.23 3.87 -14.05
CA GLU A 149 4.91 3.27 -12.90
C GLU A 149 4.07 3.32 -11.62
N MET A 150 2.78 3.69 -11.70
CA MET A 150 1.90 3.72 -10.52
C MET A 150 1.75 2.34 -9.85
N TYR A 151 2.06 1.25 -10.57
CA TYR A 151 2.11 -0.11 -10.03
C TYR A 151 3.27 -0.35 -9.05
N ARG A 152 4.22 0.59 -8.91
CA ARG A 152 5.25 0.56 -7.87
C ARG A 152 4.67 0.74 -6.46
N PHE A 153 3.52 1.40 -6.35
CA PHE A 153 2.83 1.62 -5.08
C PHE A 153 2.23 0.30 -4.58
N SER A 154 2.82 -0.28 -3.53
CA SER A 154 2.38 -1.54 -2.95
C SER A 154 1.20 -1.33 -2.00
N HIS A 155 1.43 -0.61 -0.91
CA HIS A 155 0.42 -0.32 0.10
C HIS A 155 0.68 1.03 0.77
N ARG A 156 -0.39 1.65 1.26
CA ARG A 156 -0.32 2.86 2.06
C ARG A 156 0.03 2.50 3.50
N VAL A 157 0.95 3.25 4.08
CA VAL A 157 1.39 3.07 5.46
C VAL A 157 0.76 4.17 6.32
N SER A 158 0.02 3.72 7.35
CA SER A 158 -0.53 4.61 8.36
C SER A 158 0.60 5.35 9.06
N ASN A 159 0.42 6.65 9.26
CA ASN A 159 1.43 7.50 9.86
C ASN A 159 0.82 8.55 10.78
N HIS A 160 1.63 9.02 11.74
CA HIS A 160 1.29 10.10 12.64
C HIS A 160 2.38 11.19 12.56
N LEU A 161 1.97 12.44 12.31
CA LEU A 161 2.88 13.58 12.30
C LEU A 161 3.16 14.04 13.73
N LEU A 162 4.41 13.93 14.14
CA LEU A 162 4.86 14.34 15.47
C LEU A 162 4.89 15.86 15.61
N THR A 163 4.24 16.35 16.66
CA THR A 163 4.11 17.78 16.95
C THR A 163 5.24 18.31 17.83
N GLY A 164 6.00 17.42 18.46
CA GLY A 164 7.04 17.75 19.45
C GLY A 164 6.49 18.00 20.85
N LEU A 165 5.21 17.71 21.08
CA LEU A 165 4.54 17.87 22.38
C LEU A 165 4.30 16.52 23.07
N GLU A 166 4.57 15.42 22.37
CA GLU A 166 4.31 14.06 22.83
C GLU A 166 5.28 13.63 23.95
N ALA A 167 6.52 14.13 23.92
CA ALA A 167 7.57 13.86 24.90
C ALA A 167 8.66 14.95 24.85
N GLU A 168 9.52 15.01 25.88
CA GLU A 168 10.60 16.01 26.03
C GLU A 168 11.57 16.02 24.82
N ASP A 169 11.82 14.86 24.21
CA ASP A 169 12.70 14.69 23.05
C ASP A 169 11.94 14.31 21.75
N ALA A 170 10.63 14.57 21.68
CA ALA A 170 9.83 14.20 20.52
C ALA A 170 10.26 14.99 19.26
N PRO A 171 10.68 14.31 18.17
CA PRO A 171 11.21 14.99 16.99
C PRO A 171 10.07 15.61 16.18
N LYS A 172 9.82 16.90 16.40
CA LYS A 172 8.78 17.68 15.69
C LYS A 172 8.96 17.62 14.18
N GLY A 173 7.85 17.44 13.46
CA GLY A 173 7.81 17.41 12.00
C GLY A 173 8.25 16.08 11.38
N CYS A 174 8.50 15.06 12.20
CA CYS A 174 8.76 13.70 11.75
C CYS A 174 7.47 12.88 11.71
N LEU A 175 7.51 11.78 10.95
CA LEU A 175 6.42 10.84 10.77
C LEU A 175 6.73 9.58 11.55
N GLU A 176 5.88 9.24 12.51
CA GLU A 176 5.86 7.90 13.10
C GLU A 176 5.04 6.98 12.19
N LEU A 177 5.64 5.89 11.72
CA LEU A 177 5.01 4.92 10.85
C LEU A 177 4.53 3.70 11.63
N ASP A 178 3.43 3.10 11.17
CA ASP A 178 2.96 1.82 11.69
C ASP A 178 4.02 0.72 11.46
N PRO A 179 4.57 0.11 12.52
CA PRO A 179 5.57 -0.94 12.39
C PRO A 179 5.04 -2.20 11.72
N ALA A 180 3.74 -2.50 11.77
CA ALA A 180 3.15 -3.66 11.09
C ALA A 180 3.16 -3.50 9.56
N ALA A 181 3.18 -2.26 9.07
CA ALA A 181 3.24 -1.91 7.66
C ALA A 181 4.63 -1.38 7.24
N THR A 182 5.65 -1.55 8.08
CA THR A 182 7.02 -1.09 7.79
C THR A 182 7.97 -2.29 7.69
N PRO A 183 8.81 -2.39 6.64
CA PRO A 183 9.78 -3.47 6.50
C PRO A 183 10.68 -3.62 7.75
N LEU A 184 10.89 -4.86 8.20
CA LEU A 184 11.65 -5.16 9.42
C LEU A 184 13.09 -4.62 9.36
N GLU A 185 13.70 -4.55 8.17
CA GLU A 185 15.05 -4.00 7.99
C GLU A 185 15.10 -2.51 8.37
N LEU A 186 14.01 -1.78 8.12
CA LEU A 186 13.88 -0.37 8.45
C LEU A 186 13.50 -0.13 9.91
N LEU A 187 13.21 -1.17 10.69
CA LEU A 187 12.85 -1.07 12.10
C LEU A 187 14.04 -1.25 13.06
N GLN A 188 15.26 -1.41 12.57
CA GLN A 188 16.46 -1.48 13.43
C GLN A 188 16.85 -0.09 13.94
N VAL A 189 17.03 0.08 15.26
CA VAL A 189 17.45 1.38 15.83
C VAL A 189 18.86 1.69 15.33
N ILE A 190 19.01 2.81 14.63
CA ILE A 190 20.31 3.34 14.25
C ILE A 190 20.83 4.14 15.43
N THR A 191 21.99 3.74 15.96
CA THR A 191 22.74 4.50 16.96
C THR A 191 23.86 5.26 16.26
N GLU A 192 24.13 6.50 16.68
CA GLU A 192 25.37 7.18 16.28
C GLU A 192 26.59 6.35 16.72
N LYS A 193 27.60 6.26 15.85
CA LYS A 193 28.88 5.63 16.14
C LYS A 193 29.82 6.62 16.83
#